data_AF-A0A355F184-F1
#
_entry.id   AF-A0A355F184-F1
#
_cell.length_a   1.000
_cell.length_b   1.000
_cell.length_c   1.000
_cell.angle_alpha   90.00
_cell.angle_beta   90.00
_cell.angle_gamma   90.00
#
_symmetry.space_group_name_H-M   'P 1'
#
loop_
_entity.id
_entity.type
_entity.pdbx_description
1 polymer ?
#
loop_
_entity_poly.entity_id
_entity_poly.type
_entity_poly.pdbx_seq_one_letter_code
_entity_poly.pdbx_strand_id
1 'polypeptide(L)'
;MPAPPAGEEELLPSLDDDFLNSLSGPPLSSTPGAAPAAPAAPPRSIPIRSLGSAAAATPAPKPNPLLQPRVLIAAAAVLIVGAVGAFWWLSRDSRPAEAPRDAAPSVAEVPRREAAEVLLEAQDAMALGEWDRALDVLDSLTPSEQATLDPAGCRALTATQAVIQGYGAEHLEENLAAGLQGDFGRLRFALRTAAGPAEAALPEDVRRNLALGRSLVERYAGIEAASARAAHVEVLDKFATLEQELPGASDPLGLRAKAAAALEEQAEALAREGKYAEAQAPLETVLRTWPQRDVARERTRIYAEARDLTARQEALLEALPNAERKRQPHEGLEMLRGVEPVPHLAAQFADLRKRLEEQLAVLDRQPPKILLRDGYFLDYDRGQVIEVSFRVTDDYLVKSVKLLVRPEGGRWREVPLERSTLGYTAEIRPDVHRNGNLQMYAVATDASGHEGFFGTPDAPKTVQRRKGFERMVN
;
A
#
# COMPACT_ATOMS: atom_id res chain seq x y z
N MET A 1 -51.35 36.63 -16.93
CA MET A 1 -50.07 37.03 -17.54
C MET A 1 -49.36 38.03 -16.65
N PRO A 2 -48.33 37.59 -15.93
CA PRO A 2 -47.20 38.42 -15.53
C PRO A 2 -45.89 37.87 -16.13
N ALA A 3 -44.96 38.77 -16.47
CA ALA A 3 -43.65 38.45 -17.04
C ALA A 3 -42.69 37.93 -15.95
N PRO A 4 -41.81 36.95 -16.25
CA PRO A 4 -40.72 36.58 -15.36
C PRO A 4 -39.49 37.49 -15.56
N PRO A 5 -38.68 37.71 -14.50
CA PRO A 5 -37.46 38.50 -14.57
C PRO A 5 -36.30 37.69 -15.16
N ALA A 6 -35.44 38.39 -15.89
CA ALA A 6 -34.13 37.92 -16.35
C ALA A 6 -33.15 37.83 -15.18
N GLY A 7 -32.34 36.76 -15.16
CA GLY A 7 -31.28 36.57 -14.17
C GLY A 7 -30.36 35.39 -14.52
N GLU A 8 -29.21 35.76 -15.10
CA GLU A 8 -27.88 35.18 -14.83
C GLU A 8 -27.59 33.75 -15.32
N GLU A 9 -27.17 33.67 -16.58
CA GLU A 9 -26.37 32.58 -17.15
C GLU A 9 -24.93 32.65 -16.61
N GLU A 10 -24.55 31.70 -15.75
CA GLU A 10 -23.18 31.44 -15.37
C GLU A 10 -22.38 30.87 -16.55
N LEU A 11 -21.41 31.65 -17.00
CA LEU A 11 -20.37 31.30 -17.95
C LEU A 11 -19.40 30.28 -17.32
N LEU A 12 -19.59 28.99 -17.60
CA LEU A 12 -18.51 28.00 -17.50
C LEU A 12 -17.72 28.00 -18.82
N PRO A 13 -16.40 28.22 -18.80
CA PRO A 13 -15.59 28.14 -20.01
C PRO A 13 -15.57 26.70 -20.51
N SER A 14 -16.00 26.50 -21.76
CA SER A 14 -15.80 25.27 -22.52
C SER A 14 -14.30 24.93 -22.55
N LEU A 15 -13.94 23.82 -21.92
CA LEU A 15 -12.64 23.18 -22.09
C LEU A 15 -12.57 22.63 -23.52
N ASP A 16 -11.63 23.16 -24.31
CA ASP A 16 -11.37 22.73 -25.68
C ASP A 16 -10.88 21.26 -25.72
N ASP A 17 -11.63 20.43 -26.43
CA ASP A 17 -11.32 19.02 -26.74
C ASP A 17 -10.07 18.84 -27.64
N ASP A 18 -9.47 19.93 -28.13
CA ASP A 18 -8.32 19.89 -29.03
C ASP A 18 -6.99 19.54 -28.33
N PHE A 19 -6.92 19.62 -26.99
CA PHE A 19 -5.68 19.30 -26.27
C PHE A 19 -5.43 17.79 -26.15
N LEU A 20 -6.48 16.95 -26.16
CA LEU A 20 -6.36 15.50 -25.99
C LEU A 20 -5.98 14.74 -27.28
N ASN A 21 -6.11 15.36 -28.46
CA ASN A 21 -5.74 14.73 -29.73
C ASN A 21 -4.23 14.83 -30.07
N SER A 22 -3.43 15.55 -29.27
CA SER A 22 -1.99 15.75 -29.54
C SER A 22 -1.05 14.68 -28.96
N LEU A 23 -1.57 13.73 -28.18
CA LEU A 23 -0.78 12.66 -27.53
C LEU A 23 -0.81 11.30 -28.25
N SER A 24 -1.48 11.19 -29.40
CA SER A 24 -1.52 9.97 -30.20
C SER A 24 -0.38 9.93 -31.23
N GLY A 25 0.79 9.46 -30.81
CA GLY A 25 1.90 9.14 -31.72
C GLY A 25 1.56 7.96 -32.66
N PRO A 26 2.12 7.92 -33.88
CA PRO A 26 1.76 6.92 -34.89
C PRO A 26 2.27 5.51 -34.56
N PRO A 27 1.56 4.45 -34.99
CA PRO A 27 2.02 3.07 -34.85
C PRO A 27 3.14 2.78 -35.86
N LEU A 28 4.29 2.32 -35.36
CA LEU A 28 5.35 1.77 -36.21
C LEU A 28 5.04 0.31 -36.56
N SER A 29 4.69 0.11 -37.83
CA SER A 29 4.50 -1.18 -38.47
C SER A 29 5.75 -2.05 -38.42
N SER A 30 5.61 -3.23 -37.82
CA SER A 30 6.56 -4.34 -37.86
C SER A 30 6.65 -4.96 -39.26
N THR A 31 7.86 -5.10 -39.79
CA THR A 31 8.16 -5.94 -40.97
C THR A 31 8.69 -7.30 -40.47
N PRO A 32 8.16 -8.45 -40.93
CA PRO A 32 8.75 -9.75 -40.64
C PRO A 32 9.70 -10.17 -41.77
N GLY A 33 10.98 -10.36 -41.45
CA GLY A 33 12.01 -10.78 -42.39
C GLY A 33 12.93 -11.86 -41.82
N ALA A 34 12.75 -13.07 -42.35
CA ALA A 34 13.73 -14.15 -42.55
C ALA A 34 14.30 -14.93 -41.34
N ALA A 35 14.18 -16.25 -41.49
CA ALA A 35 14.62 -17.36 -40.66
C ALA A 35 16.15 -17.63 -40.74
N PRO A 36 16.70 -18.55 -39.92
CA PRO A 36 18.06 -18.48 -39.39
C PRO A 36 19.12 -19.23 -40.22
N ALA A 37 20.36 -18.74 -40.18
CA ALA A 37 21.55 -19.46 -40.62
C ALA A 37 22.22 -20.18 -39.43
N ALA A 38 22.76 -21.36 -39.73
CA ALA A 38 23.28 -22.41 -38.85
C ALA A 38 24.49 -21.99 -37.95
N PRO A 39 24.75 -22.74 -36.86
CA PRO A 39 25.82 -22.44 -35.91
C PRO A 39 27.21 -22.89 -36.39
N ALA A 40 28.20 -22.02 -36.22
CA ALA A 40 29.62 -22.32 -36.38
C ALA A 40 30.25 -22.79 -35.06
N ALA A 41 31.25 -23.68 -35.20
CA ALA A 41 31.88 -24.53 -34.20
C ALA A 41 32.55 -23.83 -33.00
N PRO A 42 32.74 -24.56 -31.86
CA PRO A 42 33.46 -24.04 -30.70
C PRO A 42 34.99 -24.07 -30.90
N PRO A 43 35.74 -23.10 -30.34
CA PRO A 43 37.20 -23.16 -30.31
C PRO A 43 37.71 -24.15 -29.25
N ARG A 44 38.76 -24.86 -29.65
CA ARG A 44 39.53 -25.85 -28.89
C ARG A 44 40.11 -25.26 -27.60
N SER A 45 39.84 -25.89 -26.46
CA SER A 45 40.56 -25.67 -25.21
C SER A 45 41.87 -26.46 -25.20
N ILE A 46 42.96 -25.78 -24.89
CA ILE A 46 44.28 -26.36 -24.66
C ILE A 46 44.41 -26.62 -23.15
N PRO A 47 44.69 -27.85 -22.68
CA PRO A 47 44.91 -28.10 -21.25
C PRO A 47 46.31 -27.64 -20.84
N ILE A 48 46.38 -26.60 -19.99
CA ILE A 48 47.60 -26.26 -19.24
C ILE A 48 47.67 -27.18 -18.03
N ARG A 49 48.72 -28.00 -18.02
CA ARG A 49 49.10 -28.92 -16.94
C ARG A 49 49.82 -28.12 -15.86
N SER A 50 49.17 -27.86 -14.72
CA SER A 50 49.86 -27.37 -13.53
C SER A 50 50.35 -28.56 -12.70
N LEU A 51 51.68 -28.69 -12.60
CA LEU A 51 52.36 -29.48 -11.58
C LEU A 51 52.54 -28.56 -10.37
N GLY A 52 52.02 -28.96 -9.21
CA GLY A 52 52.14 -28.17 -7.99
C GLY A 52 51.79 -28.95 -6.73
N SER A 53 52.82 -29.53 -6.12
CA SER A 53 53.02 -29.88 -4.70
C SER A 53 51.85 -30.40 -3.86
N ALA A 54 51.92 -31.70 -3.57
CA ALA A 54 51.34 -32.29 -2.38
C ALA A 54 52.14 -31.86 -1.13
N ALA A 55 51.51 -31.06 -0.26
CA ALA A 55 51.95 -30.88 1.12
C ALA A 55 51.06 -31.74 2.03
N ALA A 56 51.70 -32.56 2.86
CA ALA A 56 51.06 -33.50 3.76
C ALA A 56 50.20 -32.79 4.82
N ALA A 57 48.94 -33.20 4.95
CA ALA A 57 48.03 -32.77 6.00
C ALA A 57 48.25 -33.59 7.27
N THR A 58 48.34 -32.91 8.41
CA THR A 58 48.33 -33.49 9.76
C THR A 58 46.92 -33.99 10.13
N PRO A 59 46.80 -35.06 10.94
CA PRO A 59 45.50 -35.62 11.30
C PRO A 59 44.75 -34.74 12.30
N ALA A 60 43.44 -34.53 12.05
CA ALA A 60 42.55 -33.77 12.91
C ALA A 60 42.15 -34.57 14.18
N PRO A 61 41.94 -33.91 15.34
CA PRO A 61 41.50 -34.55 16.56
C PRO A 61 40.02 -34.98 16.49
N LYS A 62 39.71 -36.13 17.08
CA LYS A 62 38.34 -36.71 17.13
C LYS A 62 37.39 -35.80 17.95
N PRO A 63 36.21 -35.43 17.42
CA PRO A 63 35.25 -34.60 18.14
C PRO A 63 34.46 -35.41 19.17
N ASN A 64 34.24 -34.81 20.35
CA ASN A 64 33.46 -35.36 21.45
C ASN A 64 31.95 -35.31 21.10
N PRO A 65 31.19 -36.41 21.21
CA PRO A 65 29.80 -36.50 20.72
C PRO A 65 28.78 -35.65 21.50
N LEU A 66 29.14 -35.16 22.69
CA LEU A 66 28.27 -34.35 23.55
C LEU A 66 28.24 -32.85 23.21
N LEU A 67 29.10 -32.39 22.28
CA LEU A 67 29.18 -30.99 21.82
C LEU A 67 28.66 -30.82 20.39
N GLN A 68 27.87 -31.77 19.89
CA GLN A 68 27.20 -31.59 18.60
C GLN A 68 26.06 -30.56 18.74
N PRO A 69 26.01 -29.52 17.91
CA PRO A 69 25.03 -28.43 18.02
C PRO A 69 23.59 -28.94 17.91
N ARG A 70 23.36 -30.08 17.25
CA ARG A 70 22.04 -30.73 17.16
C ARG A 70 21.54 -31.27 18.51
N VAL A 71 22.43 -31.73 19.39
CA VAL A 71 22.05 -32.23 20.72
C VAL A 71 21.73 -31.06 21.67
N LEU A 72 22.45 -29.95 21.53
CA LEU A 72 22.18 -28.72 22.29
C LEU A 72 20.86 -28.05 21.87
N ILE A 73 20.52 -28.04 20.56
CA ILE A 73 19.24 -27.51 20.07
C ILE A 73 18.06 -28.37 20.53
N ALA A 74 18.20 -29.70 20.55
CA ALA A 74 17.16 -30.60 21.04
C ALA A 74 16.90 -30.43 22.56
N ALA A 75 17.96 -30.24 23.36
CA ALA A 75 17.82 -30.00 24.80
C ALA A 75 17.17 -28.63 25.11
N ALA A 76 17.48 -27.59 24.33
CA ALA A 76 16.87 -26.27 24.47
C ALA A 76 15.37 -26.27 24.09
N ALA A 77 14.99 -27.00 23.03
CA ALA A 77 13.59 -27.11 22.60
C ALA A 77 12.71 -27.80 23.66
N VAL A 78 13.21 -28.86 24.32
CA VAL A 78 12.48 -29.55 25.38
C VAL A 78 12.31 -28.66 26.63
N LEU A 79 13.31 -27.84 26.97
CA LEU A 79 13.20 -26.90 28.09
C LEU A 79 12.20 -25.77 27.81
N ILE A 80 12.12 -25.26 26.58
CA ILE A 80 11.17 -24.20 26.21
C ILE A 80 9.74 -24.74 26.21
N VAL A 81 9.50 -25.93 25.64
CA VAL A 81 8.16 -26.55 25.65
C VAL A 81 7.73 -26.90 27.08
N GLY A 82 8.65 -27.36 27.92
CA GLY A 82 8.40 -27.58 29.35
C GLY A 82 8.06 -26.30 30.11
N ALA A 83 8.79 -25.20 29.85
CA ALA A 83 8.56 -23.91 30.51
C ALA A 83 7.23 -23.26 30.08
N VAL A 84 6.87 -23.34 28.79
CA VAL A 84 5.60 -22.82 28.28
C VAL A 84 4.42 -23.66 28.78
N GLY A 85 4.56 -24.99 28.81
CA GLY A 85 3.54 -25.88 29.38
C GLY A 85 3.33 -25.66 30.88
N ALA A 86 4.41 -25.49 31.65
CA ALA A 86 4.34 -25.19 33.07
C ALA A 86 3.76 -23.80 33.35
N PHE A 87 4.12 -22.79 32.55
CA PHE A 87 3.55 -21.44 32.66
C PHE A 87 2.05 -21.44 32.35
N TRP A 88 1.61 -22.15 31.31
CA TRP A 88 0.20 -22.26 30.95
C TRP A 88 -0.63 -23.06 31.99
N TRP A 89 -0.01 -24.04 32.65
CA TRP A 89 -0.67 -24.79 33.73
C TRP A 89 -0.74 -23.99 35.05
N LEU A 90 0.33 -23.30 35.45
CA LEU A 90 0.31 -22.42 36.65
C LEU A 90 -0.60 -21.20 36.50
N SER A 91 -0.77 -20.69 35.28
CA SER A 91 -1.65 -19.53 35.02
C SER A 91 -3.15 -19.91 34.95
N ARG A 92 -3.50 -21.20 34.90
CA ARG A 92 -4.90 -21.66 34.97
C ARG A 92 -5.51 -21.63 36.36
N ASP A 93 -4.72 -21.80 37.41
CA ASP A 93 -5.19 -21.81 38.81
C ASP A 93 -5.00 -20.47 39.54
N SER A 94 -4.37 -19.49 38.89
CA SER A 94 -4.28 -18.12 39.42
C SER A 94 -5.59 -17.38 39.17
N ARG A 95 -6.65 -17.71 39.92
CA ARG A 95 -7.72 -16.73 40.18
C ARG A 95 -7.03 -15.50 40.78
N PRO A 96 -7.20 -14.29 40.18
CA PRO A 96 -6.64 -13.09 40.76
C PRO A 96 -7.10 -13.02 42.21
N ALA A 97 -6.15 -12.88 43.15
CA ALA A 97 -6.49 -12.63 44.53
C ALA A 97 -7.43 -11.44 44.58
N GLU A 98 -8.64 -11.66 45.08
CA GLU A 98 -9.67 -10.64 45.23
C GLU A 98 -9.06 -9.55 46.11
N ALA A 99 -8.67 -8.44 45.47
CA ALA A 99 -8.23 -7.24 46.16
C ALA A 99 -9.31 -6.86 47.18
N PRO A 100 -8.94 -6.25 48.33
CA PRO A 100 -9.93 -5.70 49.24
C PRO A 100 -10.91 -4.87 48.41
N ARG A 101 -12.22 -5.11 48.58
CA ARG A 101 -13.26 -4.27 48.00
C ARG A 101 -13.10 -2.86 48.55
N ASP A 102 -12.25 -2.08 47.90
CA ASP A 102 -12.33 -0.64 47.89
C ASP A 102 -13.74 -0.30 47.42
N ALA A 103 -14.37 0.63 48.13
CA ALA A 103 -15.72 1.11 47.86
C ALA A 103 -15.92 1.28 46.35
N ALA A 104 -17.01 0.69 45.84
CA ALA A 104 -17.38 0.77 44.44
C ALA A 104 -17.12 2.20 43.92
N PRO A 105 -16.37 2.38 42.83
CA PRO A 105 -16.19 3.70 42.25
C PRO A 105 -17.58 4.27 42.02
N SER A 106 -17.85 5.42 42.65
CA SER A 106 -18.99 6.27 42.34
C SER A 106 -19.07 6.33 40.83
N VAL A 107 -20.10 5.70 40.25
CA VAL A 107 -20.39 5.84 38.82
C VAL A 107 -20.44 7.34 38.58
N ALA A 108 -19.49 7.86 37.80
CA ALA A 108 -19.51 9.25 37.41
C ALA A 108 -20.89 9.50 36.81
N GLU A 109 -21.70 10.35 37.45
CA GLU A 109 -23.01 10.72 36.90
C GLU A 109 -22.74 11.27 35.50
N VAL A 110 -23.20 10.54 34.49
CA VAL A 110 -23.28 11.06 33.13
C VAL A 110 -24.03 12.39 33.25
N PRO A 111 -23.52 13.49 32.68
CA PRO A 111 -24.21 14.78 32.76
C PRO A 111 -25.64 14.60 32.28
N ARG A 112 -26.61 14.70 33.20
CA ARG A 112 -28.02 14.54 32.91
C ARG A 112 -28.45 15.75 32.09
N ARG A 113 -29.01 15.52 30.90
CA ARG A 113 -29.63 16.57 30.09
C ARG A 113 -30.85 17.11 30.83
N GLU A 114 -31.10 18.40 30.73
CA GLU A 114 -32.28 18.98 31.38
C GLU A 114 -33.56 18.52 30.64
N ALA A 115 -34.61 18.16 31.38
CA ALA A 115 -35.84 17.63 30.79
C ALA A 115 -36.50 18.59 29.78
N ALA A 116 -36.31 19.90 29.98
CA ALA A 116 -36.78 20.93 29.06
C ALA A 116 -36.04 20.91 27.71
N GLU A 117 -34.72 20.61 27.71
CA GLU A 117 -33.93 20.48 26.48
C GLU A 117 -34.37 19.26 25.68
N VAL A 118 -34.64 18.14 26.35
CA VAL A 118 -35.12 16.90 25.71
C VAL A 118 -36.49 17.13 25.06
N LEU A 119 -37.39 17.85 25.73
CA LEU A 119 -38.69 18.22 25.15
C LEU A 119 -38.54 19.12 23.92
N LEU A 120 -37.62 20.09 23.95
CA LEU A 120 -37.33 20.95 22.79
C LEU A 120 -36.74 20.14 21.63
N GLU A 121 -35.78 19.25 21.89
CA GLU A 121 -35.19 18.37 20.87
C GLU A 121 -36.26 17.50 20.20
N ALA A 122 -37.22 16.97 20.96
CA ALA A 122 -38.33 16.21 20.40
C ALA A 122 -39.25 17.07 19.51
N GLN A 123 -39.52 18.32 19.89
CA GLN A 123 -40.30 19.25 19.09
C GLN A 123 -39.58 19.65 17.80
N ASP A 124 -38.26 19.86 17.86
CA ASP A 124 -37.43 20.11 16.68
C ASP A 124 -37.43 18.91 15.72
N ALA A 125 -37.31 17.69 16.25
CA ALA A 125 -37.41 16.46 15.45
C ALA A 125 -38.78 16.35 14.75
N MET A 126 -39.88 16.68 15.45
CA MET A 126 -41.20 16.74 14.83
C MET A 126 -41.29 17.79 13.72
N ALA A 127 -40.69 18.97 13.92
CA ALA A 127 -40.68 20.03 12.91
C ALA A 127 -39.91 19.62 11.63
N LEU A 128 -38.93 18.72 11.76
CA LEU A 128 -38.20 18.12 10.65
C LEU A 128 -38.90 16.88 10.04
N GLY A 129 -40.00 16.42 10.63
CA GLY A 129 -40.71 15.22 10.21
C GLY A 129 -40.07 13.90 10.69
N GLU A 130 -39.11 13.95 11.61
CA GLU A 130 -38.43 12.81 12.23
C GLU A 130 -39.26 12.28 13.42
N TRP A 131 -40.46 11.76 13.13
CA TRP A 131 -41.44 11.37 14.15
C TRP A 131 -40.99 10.20 15.04
N ASP A 132 -40.23 9.25 14.51
CA ASP A 132 -39.66 8.14 15.27
C ASP A 132 -38.61 8.63 16.26
N ARG A 133 -37.74 9.56 15.82
CA ARG A 133 -36.76 10.21 16.67
C ARG A 133 -37.42 11.04 17.78
N ALA A 134 -38.47 11.79 17.46
CA ALA A 134 -39.22 12.53 18.46
C ALA A 134 -39.76 11.60 19.56
N LEU A 135 -40.29 10.43 19.20
CA LEU A 135 -40.69 9.41 20.17
C LEU A 135 -39.51 8.87 20.98
N ASP A 136 -38.41 8.47 20.34
CA ASP A 136 -37.24 7.94 21.05
C ASP A 136 -36.63 8.96 22.03
N VAL A 137 -36.60 10.25 21.66
CA VAL A 137 -36.16 11.35 22.53
C VAL A 137 -37.10 11.51 23.72
N LEU A 138 -38.41 11.49 23.51
CA LEU A 138 -39.38 11.57 24.62
C LEU A 138 -39.35 10.33 25.52
N ASP A 139 -39.16 9.13 24.97
CA ASP A 139 -39.07 7.88 25.72
C ASP A 139 -37.80 7.83 26.61
N SER A 140 -36.79 8.65 26.30
CA SER A 140 -35.61 8.81 27.15
C SER A 140 -35.90 9.57 28.45
N LEU A 141 -37.01 10.32 28.55
CA LEU A 141 -37.40 11.03 29.76
C LEU A 141 -37.93 10.08 30.82
N THR A 142 -37.15 9.89 31.87
CA THR A 142 -37.57 9.10 33.03
C THR A 142 -38.70 9.80 33.81
N PRO A 143 -39.53 9.06 34.57
CA PRO A 143 -40.54 9.67 35.44
C PRO A 143 -39.96 10.70 36.43
N SER A 144 -38.73 10.49 36.90
CA SER A 144 -38.01 11.43 37.77
C SER A 144 -37.63 12.73 37.07
N GLU A 145 -37.22 12.66 35.80
CA GLU A 145 -36.87 13.85 35.01
C GLU A 145 -38.13 14.62 34.63
N GLN A 146 -39.21 13.92 34.27
CA GLN A 146 -40.50 14.55 34.01
C GLN A 146 -41.03 15.34 35.22
N ALA A 147 -40.76 14.87 36.45
CA ALA A 147 -41.12 15.59 37.68
C ALA A 147 -40.34 16.89 37.90
N THR A 148 -39.25 17.12 37.16
CA THR A 148 -38.49 18.38 37.19
C THR A 148 -39.04 19.44 36.26
N LEU A 149 -39.95 19.08 35.34
CA LEU A 149 -40.62 20.03 34.46
C LEU A 149 -41.55 20.95 35.26
N ASP A 150 -41.56 22.22 34.87
CA ASP A 150 -42.52 23.18 35.40
C ASP A 150 -43.94 22.88 34.87
N PRO A 151 -45.01 23.49 35.42
CA PRO A 151 -46.37 23.23 34.96
C PRO A 151 -46.59 23.54 33.47
N ALA A 152 -45.82 24.45 32.88
CA ALA A 152 -45.87 24.70 31.44
C ALA A 152 -45.22 23.56 30.63
N GLY A 153 -44.05 23.08 31.05
CA GLY A 153 -43.35 21.93 30.48
C GLY A 153 -44.17 20.64 30.54
N CYS A 154 -44.85 20.36 31.65
CA CYS A 154 -45.75 19.20 31.74
C CYS A 154 -46.92 19.28 30.74
N ARG A 155 -47.50 20.47 30.55
CA ARG A 155 -48.54 20.69 29.52
C ARG A 155 -47.98 20.53 28.11
N ALA A 156 -46.80 21.07 27.86
CA ALA A 156 -46.13 20.95 26.57
C ALA A 156 -45.80 19.49 26.25
N LEU A 157 -45.25 18.72 27.20
CA LEU A 157 -45.01 17.28 27.05
C LEU A 157 -46.29 16.52 26.70
N THR A 158 -47.37 16.77 27.44
CA THR A 158 -48.68 16.12 27.18
C THR A 158 -49.21 16.49 25.79
N ALA A 159 -49.10 17.76 25.40
CA ALA A 159 -49.54 18.23 24.09
C ALA A 159 -48.70 17.61 22.96
N THR A 160 -47.37 17.56 23.12
CA THR A 160 -46.44 16.91 22.18
C THR A 160 -46.77 15.43 22.02
N GLN A 161 -46.98 14.69 23.12
CA GLN A 161 -47.40 13.29 23.07
C GLN A 161 -48.74 13.12 22.35
N ALA A 162 -49.73 13.99 22.63
CA ALA A 162 -51.03 13.93 21.96
C ALA A 162 -50.94 14.19 20.46
N VAL A 163 -50.10 15.15 20.02
CA VAL A 163 -49.86 15.42 18.59
C VAL A 163 -49.22 14.21 17.91
N ILE A 164 -48.21 13.62 18.54
CA ILE A 164 -47.54 12.44 17.99
C ILE A 164 -48.51 11.26 17.84
N GLN A 165 -49.32 10.98 18.88
CA GLN A 165 -50.30 9.90 18.84
C GLN A 165 -51.40 10.16 17.79
N GLY A 166 -51.87 11.41 17.68
CA GLY A 166 -52.85 11.80 16.66
C GLY A 166 -52.31 11.61 15.25
N TYR A 167 -51.11 12.12 14.98
CA TYR A 167 -50.43 11.96 13.69
C TYR A 167 -50.21 10.48 13.35
N GLY A 168 -49.76 9.69 14.32
CA GLY A 168 -49.52 8.27 14.18
C GLY A 168 -50.77 7.45 13.89
N ALA A 169 -51.91 7.80 14.51
CA ALA A 169 -53.19 7.17 14.22
C ALA A 169 -53.71 7.52 12.82
N GLU A 170 -53.57 8.79 12.39
CA GLU A 170 -53.99 9.25 11.07
C GLU A 170 -53.18 8.62 9.93
N HIS A 171 -51.87 8.45 10.13
CA HIS A 171 -50.93 7.95 9.11
C HIS A 171 -50.49 6.50 9.38
N LEU A 172 -51.26 5.73 10.15
CA LEU A 172 -50.85 4.38 10.59
C LEU A 172 -50.56 3.46 9.40
N GLU A 173 -51.48 3.39 8.45
CA GLU A 173 -51.36 2.48 7.29
C GLU A 173 -50.19 2.88 6.37
N GLU A 174 -49.98 4.19 6.15
CA GLU A 174 -48.87 4.69 5.36
C GLU A 174 -47.52 4.36 6.01
N ASN A 175 -47.39 4.66 7.32
CA ASN A 175 -46.17 4.38 8.07
C ASN A 175 -45.88 2.88 8.17
N LEU A 176 -46.92 2.07 8.35
CA LEU A 176 -46.80 0.62 8.36
C LEU A 176 -46.39 0.07 6.98
N ALA A 177 -47.00 0.56 5.89
CA ALA A 177 -46.66 0.15 4.54
C ALA A 177 -45.21 0.52 4.17
N ALA A 178 -44.80 1.77 4.43
CA ALA A 178 -43.42 2.21 4.23
C ALA A 178 -42.44 1.44 5.12
N GLY A 179 -42.82 1.16 6.37
CA GLY A 179 -42.02 0.37 7.30
C GLY A 179 -41.81 -1.06 6.83
N LEU A 180 -42.85 -1.70 6.29
CA LEU A 180 -42.77 -3.01 5.67
C LEU A 180 -42.03 -3.02 4.32
N GLN A 181 -41.69 -1.86 3.77
CA GLN A 181 -40.79 -1.71 2.61
C GLN A 181 -39.32 -1.50 3.02
N GLY A 182 -39.01 -1.41 4.31
CA GLY A 182 -37.64 -1.28 4.80
C GLY A 182 -37.38 -0.11 5.73
N ASP A 183 -38.32 0.82 5.93
CA ASP A 183 -38.11 1.98 6.80
C ASP A 183 -38.38 1.63 8.28
N PHE A 184 -37.34 1.18 9.00
CA PHE A 184 -37.48 0.80 10.40
C PHE A 184 -37.91 1.94 11.34
N GLY A 185 -37.61 3.20 11.00
CA GLY A 185 -38.09 4.36 11.77
C GLY A 185 -39.61 4.45 11.71
N ARG A 186 -40.16 4.46 10.49
CA ARG A 186 -41.62 4.45 10.28
C ARG A 186 -42.30 3.20 10.83
N LEU A 187 -41.65 2.03 10.74
CA LEU A 187 -42.19 0.80 11.30
C LEU A 187 -42.30 0.85 12.82
N ARG A 188 -41.24 1.29 13.51
CA ARG A 188 -41.24 1.47 14.97
C ARG A 188 -42.29 2.49 15.39
N PHE A 189 -42.39 3.59 14.66
CA PHE A 189 -43.40 4.62 14.87
C PHE A 189 -44.83 4.04 14.79
N ALA A 190 -45.16 3.36 13.69
CA ALA A 190 -46.46 2.72 13.48
C ALA A 190 -46.82 1.70 14.57
N LEU A 191 -45.84 0.89 15.02
CA LEU A 191 -46.08 -0.10 16.07
C LEU A 191 -46.35 0.55 17.43
N ARG A 192 -45.66 1.64 17.76
CA ARG A 192 -45.84 2.36 19.03
C ARG A 192 -47.17 3.12 19.06
N THR A 193 -47.58 3.71 17.95
CA THR A 193 -48.84 4.48 17.87
C THR A 193 -50.06 3.56 17.74
N ALA A 194 -49.90 2.35 17.20
CA ALA A 194 -50.95 1.32 17.20
C ALA A 194 -51.10 0.59 18.53
N ALA A 195 -50.15 0.71 19.47
CA ALA A 195 -50.17 -0.03 20.72
C ALA A 195 -51.32 0.42 21.64
N GLY A 196 -52.15 -0.53 22.08
CA GLY A 196 -53.19 -0.27 23.07
C GLY A 196 -54.55 -0.89 22.74
N PRO A 197 -55.62 -0.49 23.44
CA PRO A 197 -56.95 -1.09 23.28
C PRO A 197 -57.57 -0.84 21.90
N ALA A 198 -57.11 0.16 21.17
CA ALA A 198 -57.56 0.48 19.81
C ALA A 198 -57.10 -0.54 18.76
N GLU A 199 -56.04 -1.32 19.03
CA GLU A 199 -55.52 -2.31 18.08
C GLU A 199 -56.55 -3.39 17.74
N ALA A 200 -57.35 -3.80 18.72
CA ALA A 200 -58.38 -4.82 18.52
C ALA A 200 -59.50 -4.36 17.56
N ALA A 201 -59.66 -3.05 17.39
CA ALA A 201 -60.64 -2.44 16.50
C ALA A 201 -60.12 -2.26 15.05
N LEU A 202 -58.83 -2.52 14.81
CA LEU A 202 -58.22 -2.37 13.49
C LEU A 202 -58.65 -3.48 12.50
N PRO A 203 -58.69 -3.18 11.19
CA PRO A 203 -58.88 -4.18 10.14
C PRO A 203 -57.92 -5.39 10.28
N GLU A 204 -58.35 -6.58 9.87
CA GLU A 204 -57.56 -7.81 10.04
C GLU A 204 -56.23 -7.78 9.28
N ASP A 205 -56.22 -7.21 8.09
CA ASP A 205 -55.04 -6.97 7.26
C ASP A 205 -54.05 -6.03 7.95
N VAL A 206 -54.52 -4.92 8.53
CA VAL A 206 -53.68 -4.00 9.32
C VAL A 206 -53.11 -4.72 10.54
N ARG A 207 -53.90 -5.51 11.27
CA ARG A 207 -53.41 -6.31 12.41
C ARG A 207 -52.36 -7.34 12.00
N ARG A 208 -52.53 -7.99 10.85
CA ARG A 208 -51.54 -8.93 10.30
C ARG A 208 -50.24 -8.23 9.96
N ASN A 209 -50.32 -7.06 9.33
CA ASN A 209 -49.16 -6.23 9.00
C ASN A 209 -48.45 -5.72 10.25
N LEU A 210 -49.18 -5.34 11.31
CA LEU A 210 -48.60 -5.00 12.61
C LEU A 210 -47.88 -6.20 13.24
N ALA A 211 -48.43 -7.41 13.16
CA ALA A 211 -47.77 -8.61 13.65
C ALA A 211 -46.46 -8.92 12.89
N LEU A 212 -46.47 -8.78 11.56
CA LEU A 212 -45.26 -8.87 10.73
C LEU A 212 -44.24 -7.80 11.12
N GLY A 213 -44.70 -6.56 11.30
CA GLY A 213 -43.87 -5.43 11.72
C GLY A 213 -43.18 -5.69 13.06
N ARG A 214 -43.90 -6.24 14.05
CA ARG A 214 -43.31 -6.62 15.35
C ARG A 214 -42.19 -7.61 15.22
N SER A 215 -42.38 -8.67 14.42
CA SER A 215 -41.34 -9.67 14.16
C SER A 215 -40.09 -9.03 13.54
N LEU A 216 -40.25 -8.10 12.60
CA LEU A 216 -39.14 -7.39 11.98
C LEU A 216 -38.42 -6.46 12.98
N VAL A 217 -39.15 -5.70 13.79
CA VAL A 217 -38.57 -4.84 14.83
C VAL A 217 -37.86 -5.65 15.91
N GLU A 218 -38.39 -6.80 16.32
CA GLU A 218 -37.72 -7.70 17.27
C GLU A 218 -36.40 -8.25 16.70
N ARG A 219 -36.36 -8.60 15.40
CA ARG A 219 -35.12 -9.02 14.73
C ARG A 219 -34.08 -7.90 14.70
N TYR A 220 -34.52 -6.67 14.37
CA TYR A 220 -33.63 -5.50 14.39
C TYR A 220 -33.13 -5.19 15.82
N ALA A 221 -33.97 -5.30 16.85
CA ALA A 221 -33.54 -5.19 18.23
C ALA A 221 -32.50 -6.27 18.61
N GLY A 222 -32.61 -7.48 18.04
CA GLY A 222 -31.59 -8.52 18.14
C GLY A 222 -30.24 -8.14 17.49
N ILE A 223 -30.25 -7.32 16.44
CA ILE A 223 -29.05 -6.74 15.82
C ILE A 223 -28.44 -5.67 16.74
N GLU A 224 -29.27 -4.77 17.29
CA GLU A 224 -28.83 -3.74 18.24
C GLU A 224 -28.16 -4.39 19.46
N ALA A 225 -28.77 -5.43 20.03
CA ALA A 225 -28.22 -6.18 21.16
C ALA A 225 -26.89 -6.88 20.83
N ALA A 226 -26.76 -7.47 19.63
CA ALA A 226 -25.50 -8.04 19.17
C ALA A 226 -24.41 -6.96 19.01
N SER A 227 -24.76 -5.80 18.46
CA SER A 227 -23.86 -4.66 18.31
C SER A 227 -23.41 -4.11 19.67
N ALA A 228 -24.30 -4.01 20.65
CA ALA A 228 -23.98 -3.54 22.00
C ALA A 228 -22.93 -4.44 22.71
N ARG A 229 -22.86 -5.72 22.34
CA ARG A 229 -21.85 -6.69 22.84
C ARG A 229 -20.60 -6.76 21.96
N ALA A 230 -20.45 -5.88 20.96
CA ALA A 230 -19.39 -5.92 19.95
C ALA A 230 -19.30 -7.28 19.19
N ALA A 231 -20.42 -7.98 19.03
CA ALA A 231 -20.48 -9.23 18.28
C ALA A 231 -20.60 -8.97 16.78
N HIS A 232 -19.56 -8.41 16.15
CA HIS A 232 -19.60 -7.89 14.77
C HIS A 232 -19.99 -8.94 13.72
N VAL A 233 -19.52 -10.18 13.87
CA VAL A 233 -19.91 -11.30 12.97
C VAL A 233 -21.40 -11.60 13.10
N GLU A 234 -21.91 -11.66 14.33
CA GLU A 234 -23.32 -11.91 14.61
C GLU A 234 -24.20 -10.79 14.03
N VAL A 235 -23.78 -9.52 14.13
CA VAL A 235 -24.47 -8.38 13.52
C VAL A 235 -24.61 -8.55 12.01
N LEU A 236 -23.52 -8.90 11.32
CA LEU A 236 -23.52 -9.08 9.87
C LEU A 236 -24.35 -10.29 9.42
N ASP A 237 -24.26 -11.42 10.13
CA ASP A 237 -25.07 -12.61 9.82
C ASP A 237 -26.58 -12.34 10.03
N LYS A 238 -26.95 -11.59 11.08
CA LYS A 238 -28.34 -11.17 11.31
C LYS A 238 -28.83 -10.18 10.25
N PHE A 239 -28.02 -9.21 9.83
CA PHE A 239 -28.37 -8.32 8.71
C PHE A 239 -28.53 -9.10 7.39
N ALA A 240 -27.67 -10.08 7.12
CA ALA A 240 -27.83 -10.93 5.93
C ALA A 240 -29.14 -11.73 5.95
N THR A 241 -29.59 -12.17 7.13
CA THR A 241 -30.90 -12.80 7.31
C THR A 241 -32.04 -11.80 7.11
N LEU A 242 -31.91 -10.60 7.67
CA LEU A 242 -32.90 -9.54 7.52
C LEU A 242 -33.08 -9.11 6.07
N GLU A 243 -31.99 -9.00 5.30
CA GLU A 243 -31.99 -8.67 3.86
C GLU A 243 -32.74 -9.72 3.02
N GLN A 244 -32.69 -11.00 3.41
CA GLN A 244 -33.45 -12.06 2.71
C GLN A 244 -34.96 -11.92 2.93
N GLU A 245 -35.38 -11.45 4.10
CA GLU A 245 -36.79 -11.25 4.44
C GLU A 245 -37.30 -9.89 3.93
N LEU A 246 -36.44 -8.86 3.95
CA LEU A 246 -36.77 -7.49 3.58
C LEU A 246 -35.60 -6.85 2.80
N PRO A 247 -35.54 -7.06 1.47
CA PRO A 247 -34.51 -6.47 0.63
C PRO A 247 -34.54 -4.94 0.66
N GLY A 248 -33.38 -4.30 0.83
CA GLY A 248 -33.30 -2.84 0.95
C GLY A 248 -33.70 -2.28 2.31
N ALA A 249 -33.81 -3.13 3.34
CA ALA A 249 -33.96 -2.74 4.74
C ALA A 249 -33.00 -1.59 5.12
N SER A 250 -33.55 -0.52 5.69
CA SER A 250 -32.76 0.60 6.18
C SER A 250 -31.97 0.19 7.43
N ASP A 251 -30.77 0.75 7.58
CA ASP A 251 -29.93 0.63 8.78
C ASP A 251 -29.76 2.03 9.38
N PRO A 252 -30.78 2.55 10.10
CA PRO A 252 -30.78 3.93 10.58
C PRO A 252 -29.60 4.25 11.50
N LEU A 253 -29.06 3.24 12.18
CA LEU A 253 -27.94 3.39 13.12
C LEU A 253 -26.57 3.10 12.48
N GLY A 254 -26.53 2.69 11.21
CA GLY A 254 -25.33 2.30 10.49
C GLY A 254 -24.59 1.12 11.13
N LEU A 255 -25.30 0.21 11.82
CA LEU A 255 -24.70 -0.91 12.55
C LEU A 255 -24.01 -1.91 11.64
N ARG A 256 -24.55 -2.18 10.44
CA ARG A 256 -23.93 -3.06 9.44
C ARG A 256 -22.58 -2.51 9.01
N ALA A 257 -22.53 -1.20 8.71
CA ALA A 257 -21.30 -0.51 8.31
C ALA A 257 -20.27 -0.46 9.45
N LYS A 258 -20.70 -0.18 10.69
CA LYS A 258 -19.83 -0.18 11.88
C LYS A 258 -19.24 -1.57 12.15
N ALA A 259 -20.04 -2.62 12.07
CA ALA A 259 -19.58 -4.00 12.27
C ALA A 259 -18.59 -4.42 11.17
N ALA A 260 -18.87 -4.10 9.91
CA ALA A 260 -17.93 -4.35 8.81
C ALA A 260 -16.61 -3.59 9.02
N ALA A 261 -16.67 -2.31 9.38
CA ALA A 261 -15.48 -1.49 9.63
C ALA A 261 -14.62 -2.05 10.77
N ALA A 262 -15.22 -2.54 11.85
CA ALA A 262 -14.49 -3.16 12.96
C ALA A 262 -13.75 -4.45 12.53
N LEU A 263 -14.37 -5.29 11.68
CA LEU A 263 -13.71 -6.46 11.11
C LEU A 263 -12.62 -6.09 10.10
N GLU A 264 -12.83 -5.03 9.32
CA GLU A 264 -11.84 -4.46 8.41
C GLU A 264 -10.62 -3.93 9.17
N GLU A 265 -10.82 -3.28 10.32
CA GLU A 265 -9.76 -2.81 11.21
C GLU A 265 -9.01 -3.97 11.87
N GLN A 266 -9.72 -5.01 12.33
CA GLN A 266 -9.10 -6.23 12.84
C GLN A 266 -8.20 -6.90 11.80
N ALA A 267 -8.69 -7.00 10.55
CA ALA A 267 -7.90 -7.52 9.44
C ALA A 267 -6.66 -6.67 9.17
N GLU A 268 -6.80 -5.35 9.23
CA GLU A 268 -5.67 -4.42 9.04
C GLU A 268 -4.62 -4.56 10.14
N ALA A 269 -5.02 -4.71 11.40
CA ALA A 269 -4.11 -4.97 12.51
C ALA A 269 -3.29 -6.25 12.28
N LEU A 270 -3.93 -7.33 11.86
CA LEU A 270 -3.25 -8.59 11.52
C LEU A 270 -2.31 -8.43 10.31
N ALA A 271 -2.72 -7.66 9.29
CA ALA A 271 -1.91 -7.39 8.12
C ALA A 271 -0.65 -6.55 8.44
N ARG A 272 -0.74 -5.62 9.39
CA ARG A 272 0.44 -4.87 9.89
C ARG A 272 1.46 -5.78 10.59
N GLU A 273 1.00 -6.87 11.18
CA GLU A 273 1.85 -7.92 11.77
C GLU A 273 2.37 -8.94 10.74
N GLY A 274 2.04 -8.79 9.45
CA GLY A 274 2.42 -9.74 8.39
C GLY A 274 1.56 -11.01 8.38
N LYS A 275 0.53 -11.12 9.21
CA LYS A 275 -0.37 -12.28 9.31
C LYS A 275 -1.47 -12.24 8.26
N TYR A 276 -1.09 -12.19 6.98
CA TYR A 276 -2.04 -11.98 5.88
C TYR A 276 -3.09 -13.09 5.75
N ALA A 277 -2.75 -14.35 6.05
CA ALA A 277 -3.72 -15.45 6.01
C ALA A 277 -4.81 -15.30 7.10
N GLU A 278 -4.43 -14.86 8.30
CA GLU A 278 -5.39 -14.60 9.38
C GLU A 278 -6.20 -13.33 9.10
N ALA A 279 -5.57 -12.31 8.51
CA ALA A 279 -6.22 -11.07 8.10
C ALA A 279 -7.33 -11.27 7.04
N GLN A 280 -7.27 -12.35 6.25
CA GLN A 280 -8.30 -12.65 5.24
C GLN A 280 -9.62 -13.12 5.87
N ALA A 281 -9.58 -13.85 7.00
CA ALA A 281 -10.78 -14.47 7.56
C ALA A 281 -11.89 -13.46 8.00
N PRO A 282 -11.57 -12.33 8.66
CA PRO A 282 -12.56 -11.29 8.92
C PRO A 282 -13.16 -10.69 7.64
N LEU A 283 -12.34 -10.44 6.61
CA LEU A 283 -12.79 -9.86 5.35
C LEU A 283 -13.68 -10.82 4.55
N GLU A 284 -13.36 -12.11 4.54
CA GLU A 284 -14.20 -13.15 3.94
C GLU A 284 -15.57 -13.22 4.63
N THR A 285 -15.61 -13.03 5.95
CA THR A 285 -16.87 -12.96 6.71
C THR A 285 -17.71 -11.75 6.29
N VAL A 286 -17.07 -10.58 6.09
CA VAL A 286 -17.76 -9.40 5.54
C VAL A 286 -18.28 -9.69 4.13
N LEU A 287 -17.46 -10.24 3.23
CA LEU A 287 -17.86 -10.48 1.84
C LEU A 287 -18.93 -11.57 1.67
N ARG A 288 -18.98 -12.55 2.58
CA ARG A 288 -20.04 -13.57 2.60
C ARG A 288 -21.41 -12.97 2.90
N THR A 289 -21.47 -12.00 3.81
CA THR A 289 -22.70 -11.36 4.30
C THR A 289 -23.03 -10.06 3.56
N TRP A 290 -22.03 -9.44 2.93
CA TRP A 290 -22.15 -8.20 2.18
C TRP A 290 -21.19 -8.19 0.97
N PRO A 291 -21.55 -8.90 -0.12
CA PRO A 291 -20.66 -9.07 -1.28
C PRO A 291 -20.28 -7.77 -1.99
N GLN A 292 -21.12 -6.74 -1.90
CA GLN A 292 -20.91 -5.44 -2.55
C GLN A 292 -19.99 -4.48 -1.77
N ARG A 293 -19.41 -4.91 -0.64
CA ARG A 293 -18.49 -4.08 0.15
C ARG A 293 -17.12 -3.97 -0.55
N ASP A 294 -16.92 -2.91 -1.33
CA ASP A 294 -15.71 -2.71 -2.15
C ASP A 294 -14.42 -2.68 -1.32
N VAL A 295 -14.44 -2.06 -0.14
CA VAL A 295 -13.27 -1.96 0.76
C VAL A 295 -12.76 -3.35 1.15
N ALA A 296 -13.65 -4.26 1.56
CA ALA A 296 -13.28 -5.63 1.94
C ALA A 296 -12.75 -6.42 0.74
N ARG A 297 -13.33 -6.22 -0.45
CA ARG A 297 -12.89 -6.88 -1.69
C ARG A 297 -11.48 -6.45 -2.08
N GLU A 298 -11.22 -5.15 -2.07
CA GLU A 298 -9.91 -4.59 -2.42
C GLU A 298 -8.84 -5.03 -1.42
N ARG A 299 -9.12 -4.95 -0.12
CA ARG A 299 -8.18 -5.43 0.92
C ARG A 299 -7.88 -6.91 0.80
N THR A 300 -8.87 -7.74 0.49
CA THR A 300 -8.68 -9.19 0.28
C THR A 300 -7.69 -9.46 -0.86
N ARG A 301 -7.81 -8.73 -1.97
CA ARG A 301 -6.90 -8.80 -3.12
C ARG A 301 -5.48 -8.39 -2.73
N ILE A 302 -5.33 -7.24 -2.07
CA ILE A 302 -4.02 -6.73 -1.61
C ILE A 302 -3.35 -7.74 -0.65
N TYR A 303 -4.08 -8.31 0.29
CA TYR A 303 -3.52 -9.25 1.26
C TYR A 303 -3.14 -10.60 0.63
N ALA A 304 -3.87 -11.05 -0.40
CA ALA A 304 -3.50 -12.23 -1.16
C ALA A 304 -2.16 -12.04 -1.88
N GLU A 305 -2.00 -10.91 -2.58
CA GLU A 305 -0.75 -10.56 -3.25
C GLU A 305 0.41 -10.41 -2.25
N ALA A 306 0.18 -9.70 -1.14
CA ALA A 306 1.19 -9.51 -0.11
C ALA A 306 1.65 -10.84 0.50
N ARG A 307 0.73 -11.78 0.76
CA ARG A 307 1.07 -13.12 1.25
C ARG A 307 2.02 -13.85 0.30
N ASP A 308 1.73 -13.80 -0.99
CA ASP A 308 2.51 -14.52 -2.01
C ASP A 308 3.90 -13.89 -2.22
N LEU A 309 4.02 -12.57 -2.00
CA LEU A 309 5.30 -11.84 -2.09
C LEU A 309 6.17 -11.92 -0.83
N THR A 310 5.57 -12.15 0.35
CA THR A 310 6.24 -12.01 1.65
C THR A 310 7.52 -12.82 1.74
N ALA A 311 7.47 -14.14 1.49
CA ALA A 311 8.64 -15.02 1.62
C ALA A 311 9.82 -14.61 0.70
N ARG A 312 9.50 -14.11 -0.51
CA ARG A 312 10.52 -13.63 -1.45
C ARG A 312 11.16 -12.34 -0.96
N GLN A 313 10.35 -11.43 -0.41
CA GLN A 313 10.84 -10.16 0.11
C GLN A 313 11.64 -10.33 1.41
N GLU A 314 11.23 -11.23 2.31
CA GLU A 314 12.00 -11.61 3.51
C GLU A 314 13.37 -12.18 3.14
N ALA A 315 13.43 -13.11 2.18
CA ALA A 315 14.70 -13.66 1.69
C ALA A 315 15.61 -12.58 1.08
N LEU A 316 15.04 -11.57 0.41
CA LEU A 316 15.78 -10.42 -0.09
C LEU A 316 16.33 -9.57 1.06
N LEU A 317 15.52 -9.29 2.08
CA LEU A 317 15.95 -8.58 3.29
C LEU A 317 17.09 -9.29 4.02
N GLU A 318 17.09 -10.63 4.05
CA GLU A 318 18.18 -11.43 4.62
C GLU A 318 19.47 -11.37 3.78
N ALA A 319 19.35 -11.21 2.46
CA ALA A 319 20.49 -11.16 1.55
C ALA A 319 21.21 -9.80 1.56
N LEU A 320 20.48 -8.70 1.70
CA LEU A 320 21.00 -7.32 1.59
C LEU A 320 22.13 -6.97 2.58
N PRO A 321 22.11 -7.40 3.86
CA PRO A 321 23.23 -7.17 4.78
C PRO A 321 24.56 -7.78 4.32
N ASN A 322 24.57 -8.73 3.37
CA ASN A 322 25.83 -9.19 2.77
C ASN A 322 26.46 -8.14 1.85
N ALA A 323 25.65 -7.38 1.10
CA ALA A 323 26.13 -6.30 0.24
C ALA A 323 26.76 -5.16 1.06
N GLU A 324 26.12 -4.80 2.18
CA GLU A 324 26.68 -3.84 3.15
C GLU A 324 28.05 -4.31 3.68
N ARG A 325 28.13 -5.57 4.14
CA ARG A 325 29.36 -6.17 4.70
C ARG A 325 30.50 -6.27 3.69
N LYS A 326 30.18 -6.55 2.42
CA LYS A 326 31.16 -6.61 1.32
C LYS A 326 31.59 -5.24 0.81
N ARG A 327 31.03 -4.14 1.36
CA ARG A 327 31.22 -2.77 0.86
C ARG A 327 30.82 -2.63 -0.61
N GLN A 328 29.72 -3.28 -1.00
CA GLN A 328 29.14 -3.21 -2.34
C GLN A 328 27.71 -2.63 -2.28
N PRO A 329 27.49 -1.42 -1.72
CA PRO A 329 26.13 -0.86 -1.61
C PRO A 329 25.40 -0.69 -2.94
N HIS A 330 26.12 -0.50 -4.04
CA HIS A 330 25.51 -0.39 -5.38
C HIS A 330 24.80 -1.68 -5.81
N GLU A 331 25.37 -2.85 -5.50
CA GLU A 331 24.71 -4.14 -5.78
C GLU A 331 23.44 -4.29 -4.94
N GLY A 332 23.48 -3.89 -3.66
CA GLY A 332 22.31 -3.90 -2.78
C GLY A 332 21.17 -3.00 -3.29
N LEU A 333 21.51 -1.79 -3.75
CA LEU A 333 20.52 -0.86 -4.32
C LEU A 333 19.93 -1.36 -5.64
N GLU A 334 20.73 -2.01 -6.50
CA GLU A 334 20.19 -2.65 -7.71
C GLU A 334 19.28 -3.84 -7.37
N MET A 335 19.56 -4.62 -6.32
CA MET A 335 18.65 -5.69 -5.86
C MET A 335 17.31 -5.15 -5.35
N LEU A 336 17.29 -3.92 -4.82
CA LEU A 336 16.08 -3.22 -4.37
C LEU A 336 15.29 -2.53 -5.48
N ARG A 337 15.84 -2.50 -6.70
CA ARG A 337 15.25 -1.77 -7.82
C ARG A 337 13.97 -2.46 -8.32
N GLY A 338 12.89 -1.70 -8.40
CA GLY A 338 11.59 -2.20 -8.86
C GLY A 338 10.88 -3.13 -7.86
N VAL A 339 11.40 -3.25 -6.64
CA VAL A 339 10.71 -3.97 -5.56
C VAL A 339 9.74 -3.01 -4.88
N GLU A 340 8.45 -3.32 -4.94
CA GLU A 340 7.42 -2.67 -4.15
C GLU A 340 7.24 -3.46 -2.84
N PRO A 341 7.64 -2.91 -1.67
CA PRO A 341 7.58 -3.65 -0.42
C PRO A 341 6.15 -3.94 0.02
N VAL A 342 5.91 -5.13 0.54
CA VAL A 342 4.64 -5.43 1.22
C VAL A 342 4.49 -4.55 2.46
N PRO A 343 3.25 -4.16 2.85
CA PRO A 343 3.04 -3.14 3.88
C PRO A 343 3.80 -3.35 5.19
N HIS A 344 3.89 -4.57 5.72
CA HIS A 344 4.58 -4.85 6.99
C HIS A 344 6.12 -4.78 6.88
N LEU A 345 6.68 -4.91 5.68
CA LEU A 345 8.12 -4.82 5.43
C LEU A 345 8.57 -3.45 4.94
N ALA A 346 7.62 -2.56 4.58
CA ALA A 346 7.92 -1.26 3.98
C ALA A 346 8.93 -0.43 4.78
N ALA A 347 8.79 -0.38 6.11
CA ALA A 347 9.73 0.31 6.98
C ALA A 347 11.15 -0.29 6.92
N GLN A 348 11.27 -1.63 6.95
CA GLN A 348 12.56 -2.31 6.90
C GLN A 348 13.29 -2.07 5.56
N PHE A 349 12.55 -2.12 4.45
CA PHE A 349 13.07 -1.80 3.13
C PHE A 349 13.54 -0.34 3.03
N ALA A 350 12.77 0.61 3.57
CA ALA A 350 13.13 2.02 3.58
C ALA A 350 14.42 2.27 4.39
N ASP A 351 14.53 1.67 5.58
CA ASP A 351 15.71 1.79 6.44
C ASP A 351 16.96 1.17 5.81
N LEU A 352 16.83 0.01 5.15
CA LEU A 352 17.95 -0.62 4.44
C LEU A 352 18.38 0.20 3.21
N ARG A 353 17.42 0.69 2.42
CA ARG A 353 17.74 1.55 1.27
C ARG A 353 18.54 2.76 1.72
N LYS A 354 18.06 3.44 2.77
CA LYS A 354 18.74 4.61 3.34
C LYS A 354 20.17 4.29 3.78
N ARG A 355 20.39 3.18 4.49
CA ARG A 355 21.74 2.76 4.93
C ARG A 355 22.67 2.48 3.75
N LEU A 356 22.19 1.80 2.71
CA LEU A 356 22.96 1.51 1.51
C LEU A 356 23.30 2.80 0.73
N GLU A 357 22.36 3.73 0.60
CA GLU A 357 22.58 5.05 -0.01
C GLU A 357 23.62 5.87 0.77
N GLU A 358 23.50 5.93 2.10
CA GLU A 358 24.48 6.59 2.97
C GLU A 358 25.87 5.95 2.84
N GLN A 359 25.95 4.62 2.81
CA GLN A 359 27.22 3.92 2.63
C GLN A 359 27.83 4.20 1.24
N LEU A 360 27.01 4.24 0.19
CA LEU A 360 27.45 4.58 -1.16
C LEU A 360 28.02 6.00 -1.22
N ALA A 361 27.30 6.98 -0.67
CA ALA A 361 27.74 8.38 -0.63
C ALA A 361 29.06 8.58 0.16
N VAL A 362 29.35 7.70 1.12
CA VAL A 362 30.63 7.72 1.83
C VAL A 362 31.78 7.15 0.99
N LEU A 363 31.52 6.09 0.22
CA LEU A 363 32.52 5.37 -0.58
C LEU A 363 32.85 6.05 -1.90
N ASP A 364 31.86 6.64 -2.57
CA ASP A 364 31.93 7.21 -3.91
C ASP A 364 31.66 8.72 -3.83
N ARG A 365 32.75 9.50 -3.78
CA ARG A 365 32.68 10.96 -3.53
C ARG A 365 33.14 11.79 -4.71
N GLN A 366 33.97 11.22 -5.58
CA GLN A 366 34.60 11.94 -6.68
C GLN A 366 34.27 11.26 -8.00
N PRO A 367 33.96 12.04 -9.06
CA PRO A 367 33.77 11.45 -10.36
C PRO A 367 35.05 10.75 -10.85
N PRO A 368 34.91 9.75 -11.75
CA PRO A 368 36.04 9.08 -12.35
C PRO A 368 37.03 10.06 -12.98
N LYS A 369 38.33 9.75 -12.86
CA LYS A 369 39.39 10.50 -13.55
C LYS A 369 39.86 9.73 -14.76
N ILE A 370 39.80 10.38 -15.91
CA ILE A 370 40.24 9.82 -17.20
C ILE A 370 41.53 10.52 -17.62
N LEU A 371 42.60 9.76 -17.80
CA LEU A 371 43.88 10.24 -18.29
C LEU A 371 44.29 9.46 -19.52
N LEU A 372 44.85 10.15 -20.53
CA LEU A 372 45.52 9.48 -21.63
C LEU A 372 46.76 8.78 -21.08
N ARG A 373 46.98 7.53 -21.47
CA ARG A 373 48.09 6.72 -20.98
C ARG A 373 49.42 7.21 -21.55
N ASP A 374 50.48 7.10 -20.75
CA ASP A 374 51.83 7.46 -21.18
C ASP A 374 52.26 6.71 -22.45
N GLY A 375 52.90 7.43 -23.37
CA GLY A 375 53.34 6.90 -24.67
C GLY A 375 52.30 6.99 -25.79
N TYR A 376 51.05 7.33 -25.48
CA TYR A 376 50.03 7.65 -26.47
C TYR A 376 49.99 9.15 -26.72
N PHE A 377 49.99 9.55 -27.99
CA PHE A 377 50.00 10.95 -28.41
C PHE A 377 48.73 11.26 -29.19
N LEU A 378 48.26 12.50 -29.07
CA LEU A 378 47.16 13.00 -29.88
C LEU A 378 47.67 13.49 -31.25
N ASP A 379 48.63 12.76 -31.83
CA ASP A 379 49.11 13.00 -33.18
C ASP A 379 49.25 11.70 -33.95
N TYR A 380 49.01 11.74 -35.26
CA TYR A 380 49.05 10.54 -36.10
C TYR A 380 49.52 10.82 -37.53
N ASP A 381 50.06 9.78 -38.19
CA ASP A 381 50.50 9.84 -39.58
C ASP A 381 49.38 9.48 -40.57
N ARG A 382 49.46 10.01 -41.79
CA ARG A 382 48.43 9.80 -42.82
C ARG A 382 48.17 8.31 -43.08
N GLY A 383 46.90 7.92 -43.08
CA GLY A 383 46.45 6.56 -43.41
C GLY A 383 46.68 5.51 -42.31
N GLN A 384 47.22 5.88 -41.16
CA GLN A 384 47.41 4.96 -40.03
C GLN A 384 46.18 4.90 -39.13
N VAL A 385 45.97 3.75 -38.49
CA VAL A 385 45.01 3.59 -37.40
C VAL A 385 45.53 4.39 -36.19
N ILE A 386 44.67 5.21 -35.60
CA ILE A 386 45.02 5.94 -34.37
C ILE A 386 44.68 5.03 -33.20
N GLU A 387 45.69 4.61 -32.46
CA GLU A 387 45.50 3.89 -31.20
C GLU A 387 45.46 4.91 -30.05
N VAL A 388 44.42 4.85 -29.23
CA VAL A 388 44.32 5.66 -28.00
C VAL A 388 44.06 4.75 -26.82
N SER A 389 44.76 5.00 -25.71
CA SER A 389 44.59 4.22 -24.49
C SER A 389 44.38 5.16 -23.30
N PHE A 390 43.34 4.89 -22.52
CA PHE A 390 42.95 5.68 -21.36
C PHE A 390 43.13 4.89 -20.08
N ARG A 391 43.71 5.54 -19.07
CA ARG A 391 43.66 5.09 -17.68
C ARG A 391 42.48 5.78 -17.01
N VAL A 392 41.51 4.97 -16.58
CA VAL A 392 40.35 5.45 -15.82
C VAL A 392 40.49 4.96 -14.39
N THR A 393 40.45 5.89 -13.44
CA THR A 393 40.53 5.60 -12.00
C THR A 393 39.36 6.23 -11.29
N ASP A 394 38.84 5.53 -10.30
CA ASP A 394 37.74 5.98 -9.47
C ASP A 394 38.05 5.66 -8.00
N ASP A 395 37.46 6.39 -7.06
CA ASP A 395 37.62 6.11 -5.64
C ASP A 395 36.83 4.87 -5.19
N TYR A 396 35.82 4.48 -5.96
CA TYR A 396 34.99 3.30 -5.69
C TYR A 396 34.94 2.29 -6.83
N LEU A 397 34.23 2.60 -7.92
CA LEU A 397 34.04 1.67 -9.04
C LEU A 397 33.64 2.40 -10.33
N VAL A 398 34.40 2.18 -11.40
CA VAL A 398 34.02 2.58 -12.76
C VAL A 398 32.96 1.62 -13.33
N LYS A 399 31.77 2.13 -13.63
CA LYS A 399 30.65 1.37 -14.22
C LYS A 399 30.75 1.27 -15.74
N SER A 400 31.02 2.37 -16.42
CA SER A 400 31.13 2.39 -17.89
C SER A 400 32.11 3.44 -18.39
N VAL A 401 32.72 3.20 -19.54
CA VAL A 401 33.60 4.15 -20.23
C VAL A 401 33.21 4.19 -21.71
N LYS A 402 33.05 5.38 -22.27
CA LYS A 402 32.71 5.61 -23.68
C LYS A 402 33.70 6.57 -24.30
N LEU A 403 34.12 6.29 -25.54
CA LEU A 403 34.91 7.19 -26.36
C LEU A 403 34.06 7.70 -27.51
N LEU A 404 33.93 9.01 -27.62
CA LEU A 404 33.22 9.65 -28.73
C LEU A 404 34.21 10.43 -29.59
N VAL A 405 34.10 10.24 -30.90
CA VAL A 405 34.97 10.87 -31.90
C VAL A 405 34.17 11.52 -33.02
N ARG A 406 34.72 12.56 -33.63
CA ARG A 406 34.22 13.12 -34.89
C ARG A 406 35.36 13.71 -35.71
N PRO A 407 35.31 13.63 -37.05
CA PRO A 407 36.12 14.54 -37.86
C PRO A 407 35.69 15.99 -37.59
N GLU A 408 36.58 16.95 -37.80
CA GLU A 408 36.30 18.36 -37.60
C GLU A 408 35.03 18.81 -38.38
N GLY A 409 34.05 19.39 -37.68
CA GLY A 409 32.73 19.75 -38.24
C GLY A 409 31.75 18.58 -38.47
N GLY A 410 32.12 17.34 -38.10
CA GLY A 410 31.29 16.14 -38.24
C GLY A 410 30.34 15.85 -37.07
N ARG A 411 29.65 14.71 -37.14
CA ARG A 411 28.80 14.19 -36.05
C ARG A 411 29.61 13.27 -35.13
N TRP A 412 29.33 13.33 -33.83
CA TRP A 412 29.88 12.42 -32.83
C TRP A 412 29.49 10.96 -33.12
N ARG A 413 30.45 10.06 -32.96
CA ARG A 413 30.28 8.61 -33.09
C ARG A 413 30.99 7.93 -31.94
N GLU A 414 30.34 6.94 -31.35
CA GLU A 414 30.96 6.09 -30.34
C GLU A 414 31.95 5.13 -31.00
N VAL A 415 33.14 5.02 -30.43
CA VAL A 415 34.17 4.05 -30.83
C VAL A 415 34.26 2.99 -29.74
N PRO A 416 34.19 1.69 -30.10
CA PRO A 416 34.29 0.63 -29.11
C PRO A 416 35.63 0.69 -28.38
N LEU A 417 35.57 0.58 -27.06
CA LEU A 417 36.73 0.49 -26.19
C LEU A 417 36.91 -0.97 -25.75
N GLU A 418 38.13 -1.48 -25.86
CA GLU A 418 38.52 -2.76 -25.31
C GLU A 418 39.12 -2.56 -23.91
N ARG A 419 38.55 -3.25 -22.91
CA ARG A 419 39.07 -3.23 -21.54
C ARG A 419 40.28 -4.15 -21.45
N SER A 420 41.43 -3.58 -21.15
CA SER A 420 42.66 -4.30 -20.81
C SER A 420 42.93 -4.24 -19.30
N THR A 421 43.93 -4.99 -18.83
CA THR A 421 44.40 -4.92 -17.43
C THR A 421 44.95 -3.55 -17.04
N LEU A 422 45.37 -2.73 -18.01
CA LEU A 422 46.08 -1.46 -17.79
C LEU A 422 45.24 -0.22 -18.16
N GLY A 423 44.03 -0.40 -18.69
CA GLY A 423 43.18 0.69 -19.14
C GLY A 423 42.21 0.29 -20.25
N TYR A 424 41.65 1.28 -20.93
CA TYR A 424 40.70 1.12 -22.03
C TYR A 424 41.37 1.58 -23.33
N THR A 425 41.45 0.71 -24.32
CA THR A 425 42.10 1.02 -25.61
C THR A 425 41.06 1.05 -26.72
N ALA A 426 41.20 1.98 -27.66
CA ALA A 426 40.40 2.05 -28.86
C ALA A 426 41.28 2.25 -30.10
N GLU A 427 40.85 1.64 -31.20
CA GLU A 427 41.42 1.82 -32.52
C GLU A 427 40.48 2.68 -33.36
N ILE A 428 40.95 3.87 -33.74
CA ILE A 428 40.21 4.78 -34.62
C ILE A 428 40.73 4.56 -36.04
N ARG A 429 39.89 3.93 -36.87
CA ARG A 429 40.25 3.53 -38.23
C ARG A 429 40.23 4.71 -39.24
N PRO A 430 40.94 4.57 -40.39
CA PRO A 430 41.01 5.60 -41.44
C PRO A 430 39.69 6.11 -42.01
N ASP A 431 38.65 5.29 -42.03
CA ASP A 431 37.30 5.65 -42.46
C ASP A 431 36.65 6.69 -41.54
N VAL A 432 37.04 6.72 -40.25
CA VAL A 432 36.51 7.65 -39.26
C VAL A 432 37.17 9.02 -39.36
N HIS A 433 38.51 9.08 -39.44
CA HIS A 433 39.25 10.35 -39.44
C HIS A 433 39.48 10.93 -40.85
N ARG A 434 39.31 10.16 -41.93
CA ARG A 434 39.41 10.62 -43.33
C ARG A 434 40.69 11.42 -43.65
N ASN A 435 41.80 11.09 -42.98
CA ASN A 435 43.09 11.81 -43.06
C ASN A 435 43.06 13.30 -42.63
N GLY A 436 42.05 13.74 -41.88
CA GLY A 436 41.92 15.09 -41.31
C GLY A 436 42.11 15.14 -39.80
N ASN A 437 42.02 16.32 -39.19
CA ASN A 437 42.01 16.43 -37.74
C ASN A 437 40.73 15.79 -37.18
N LEU A 438 40.86 15.17 -36.02
CA LEU A 438 39.77 14.51 -35.33
C LEU A 438 39.58 15.16 -33.96
N GLN A 439 38.34 15.34 -33.55
CA GLN A 439 37.99 15.74 -32.20
C GLN A 439 37.50 14.51 -31.46
N MET A 440 37.93 14.33 -30.21
CA MET A 440 37.45 13.28 -29.34
C MET A 440 37.13 13.81 -27.95
N TYR A 441 36.27 13.10 -27.24
CA TYR A 441 36.24 13.13 -25.79
C TYR A 441 35.89 11.74 -25.26
N ALA A 442 36.32 11.44 -24.04
CA ALA A 442 35.90 10.24 -23.34
C ALA A 442 35.10 10.62 -22.10
N VAL A 443 34.09 9.80 -21.79
CA VAL A 443 33.29 9.90 -20.57
C VAL A 443 33.33 8.59 -19.82
N ALA A 444 33.46 8.65 -18.51
CA ALA A 444 33.43 7.52 -17.62
C ALA A 444 32.40 7.78 -16.53
N THR A 445 31.57 6.79 -16.23
CA THR A 445 30.52 6.89 -15.23
C THR A 445 30.83 5.91 -14.11
N ASP A 446 30.77 6.34 -12.85
CA ASP A 446 30.91 5.47 -11.68
C ASP A 446 29.61 4.72 -11.34
N ALA A 447 29.61 3.99 -10.23
CA ALA A 447 28.45 3.26 -9.75
C ALA A 447 27.33 4.17 -9.22
N SER A 448 27.66 5.37 -8.73
CA SER A 448 26.71 6.37 -8.21
C SER A 448 26.13 7.28 -9.29
N GLY A 449 26.69 7.25 -10.50
CA GLY A 449 26.27 8.03 -11.64
C GLY A 449 27.05 9.33 -11.85
N HIS A 450 28.14 9.59 -11.12
CA HIS A 450 28.98 10.74 -11.44
C HIS A 450 29.75 10.49 -12.73
N GLU A 451 29.97 11.56 -13.49
CA GLU A 451 30.64 11.50 -14.79
C GLU A 451 31.99 12.20 -14.75
N GLY A 452 33.01 11.45 -15.16
CA GLY A 452 34.36 11.90 -15.42
C GLY A 452 34.59 12.15 -16.90
N PHE A 453 35.42 13.13 -17.25
CA PHE A 453 35.61 13.56 -18.64
C PHE A 453 37.09 13.71 -19.03
N PHE A 454 37.44 13.25 -20.23
CA PHE A 454 38.67 13.61 -20.93
C PHE A 454 38.31 14.45 -22.16
N GLY A 455 38.32 15.77 -21.99
CA GLY A 455 37.63 16.68 -22.91
C GLY A 455 36.12 16.62 -22.74
N THR A 456 35.39 17.56 -23.33
CA THR A 456 33.91 17.59 -23.30
C THR A 456 33.36 17.75 -24.71
N PRO A 457 32.05 17.57 -24.93
CA PRO A 457 31.43 17.86 -26.22
C PRO A 457 31.73 19.30 -26.72
N ASP A 458 31.79 20.26 -25.80
CA ASP A 458 32.04 21.68 -26.08
C ASP A 458 33.53 22.04 -26.12
N ALA A 459 34.36 21.32 -25.37
CA ALA A 459 35.82 21.48 -25.36
C ALA A 459 36.52 20.12 -25.62
N PRO A 460 36.41 19.58 -26.85
CA PRO A 460 36.96 18.28 -27.16
C PRO A 460 38.49 18.35 -27.30
N LYS A 461 39.14 17.19 -27.21
CA LYS A 461 40.57 17.06 -27.48
C LYS A 461 40.79 16.81 -28.97
N THR A 462 41.66 17.61 -29.57
CA THR A 462 42.01 17.48 -30.99
C THR A 462 43.17 16.50 -31.16
N VAL A 463 42.98 15.49 -32.00
CA VAL A 463 44.04 14.67 -32.57
C VAL A 463 44.51 15.31 -33.86
N GLN A 464 45.78 15.71 -33.89
CA GLN A 464 46.37 16.39 -35.03
C GLN A 464 47.01 15.41 -35.99
N ARG A 465 46.78 15.59 -37.29
CA ARG A 465 47.58 14.89 -38.28
C ARG A 465 48.98 15.53 -38.33
N ARG A 466 50.03 14.71 -38.24
CA ARG A 466 51.40 15.17 -38.49
C ARG A 466 51.51 15.62 -39.95
N LYS A 467 51.81 16.91 -40.15
CA LYS A 467 52.20 17.42 -41.46
C LYS A 467 53.61 16.92 -41.71
N GLY A 468 53.76 15.97 -42.65
CA GLY A 468 55.09 15.49 -43.05
C GLY A 468 55.97 16.68 -43.41
N PHE A 469 57.24 16.64 -42.98
CA PHE A 469 58.25 17.62 -43.38
C PHE A 469 58.18 17.83 -44.89
N GLU A 470 57.89 19.06 -45.32
CA GLU A 470 58.23 19.50 -46.67
C GLU A 470 59.75 19.44 -46.78
N ARG A 471 60.23 18.33 -47.35
CA ARG A 471 61.63 18.21 -47.76
C ARG A 471 61.79 19.22 -48.89
N MET A 472 62.36 20.39 -48.59
CA MET A 472 62.88 21.32 -49.60
C MET A 472 63.81 20.50 -50.50
N VAL A 473 63.34 20.21 -51.72
CA VAL A 473 64.21 19.84 -52.82
C VAL A 473 64.47 21.17 -53.53
N ASN A 474 65.73 21.61 -53.48
CA ASN A 474 66.27 22.69 -54.28
C ASN A 474 66.07 22.44 -55.77
#